data_AF-A0A314Z0X0-F1
#
_entry.id   AF-A0A314Z0X0-F1
#
_cell.length_a   1.000
_cell.length_b   1.000
_cell.length_c   1.000
_cell.angle_alpha   90.00
_cell.angle_beta   90.00
_cell.angle_gamma   90.00
#
_symmetry.space_group_name_H-M   'P 1'
#
loop_
_entity.id
_entity.type
_entity.pdbx_description
1 polymer ?
#
loop_
_entity_poly.entity_id
_entity_poly.type
_entity_poly.pdbx_seq_one_letter_code
_entity_poly.pdbx_strand_id
1 'polypeptide(L)'
;MGLKLKNVLPMFVFLLLASTAKAQPAALDVTSAKYGGKPDSDITQALEKAWTDACASTTPSKIVVPKGTFKFVGTTFKGPCKAAIEFQVQGTLQAPVDGSQLPKDDTWIGFDHVDGLTLSGGGTFDGQGAQSWKNNDCNKNRACKTKHINLRFHFLTNSKILDNTQKIAKISTSIF
;
A
#
# COMPACT_ATOMS: atom_id res chain seq x y z
N MET A 1 67.42 18.80 14.18
CA MET A 1 66.91 18.47 12.84
C MET A 1 65.38 18.50 12.89
N GLY A 2 64.78 19.60 12.43
CA GLY A 2 63.33 19.82 12.51
C GLY A 2 62.59 19.14 11.35
N LEU A 3 61.64 18.27 11.67
CA LEU A 3 60.76 17.62 10.70
C LEU A 3 59.88 18.69 10.04
N LYS A 4 60.05 18.92 8.73
CA LYS A 4 59.21 19.86 7.99
C LYS A 4 57.85 19.22 7.72
N LEU A 5 56.83 19.76 8.39
CA LEU A 5 55.42 19.48 8.15
C LEU A 5 55.03 20.07 6.78
N LYS A 6 55.04 19.27 5.72
CA LYS A 6 54.51 19.66 4.40
C LYS A 6 53.42 18.67 3.97
N ASN A 7 52.27 19.23 3.59
CA ASN A 7 51.20 18.61 2.80
C ASN A 7 50.40 17.45 3.41
N VAL A 8 49.72 17.67 4.53
CA VAL A 8 48.64 16.77 4.99
C VAL A 8 47.23 17.31 4.65
N LEU A 9 47.15 18.55 4.15
CA LEU A 9 45.88 19.23 3.89
C LEU A 9 44.99 18.62 2.78
N PRO A 10 45.50 18.07 1.65
CA PRO A 10 44.61 17.56 0.61
C PRO A 10 44.04 16.17 0.94
N MET A 11 44.63 15.44 1.90
CA MET A 11 44.18 14.09 2.27
C MET A 11 42.95 14.12 3.20
N PHE A 12 42.79 15.18 4.00
CA PHE A 12 41.62 15.36 4.86
C PHE A 12 40.37 15.84 4.10
N VAL A 13 40.53 16.54 2.98
CA VAL A 13 39.39 17.02 2.18
C VAL A 13 38.71 15.87 1.41
N PHE A 14 39.43 14.78 1.11
CA PHE A 14 38.85 13.59 0.47
C PHE A 14 38.00 12.71 1.40
N LEU A 15 38.10 12.88 2.74
CA LEU A 15 37.35 12.10 3.72
C LEU A 15 35.98 12.70 4.09
N LEU A 16 35.66 13.91 3.60
CA LEU A 16 34.41 14.61 3.94
C LEU A 16 33.25 14.38 2.97
N LEU A 17 33.44 13.56 1.93
CA LEU A 17 32.32 13.01 1.16
C LEU A 17 31.81 11.72 1.82
N ALA A 18 31.50 11.78 3.11
CA ALA A 18 30.65 10.78 3.75
C ALA A 18 29.24 11.00 3.20
N SER A 19 28.95 10.39 2.04
CA SER A 19 27.62 10.34 1.46
C SER A 19 26.67 9.78 2.52
N THR A 20 25.85 10.63 3.12
CA THR A 20 24.69 10.18 3.87
C THR A 20 23.74 9.55 2.85
N ALA A 21 23.97 8.28 2.51
CA ALA A 21 23.01 7.50 1.78
C ALA A 21 21.75 7.49 2.65
N LYS A 22 20.75 8.30 2.28
CA LYS A 22 19.40 8.09 2.76
C LYS A 22 19.01 6.72 2.24
N ALA A 23 19.22 5.68 3.04
CA ALA A 23 18.75 4.35 2.74
C ALA A 23 17.24 4.49 2.54
N GLN A 24 16.78 4.40 1.30
CA GLN A 24 15.36 4.31 1.05
C GLN A 24 14.88 3.03 1.74
N PRO A 25 13.69 3.06 2.37
CA PRO A 25 13.06 1.85 2.87
C PRO A 25 13.17 0.74 1.83
N ALA A 26 13.71 -0.42 2.21
CA ALA A 26 13.72 -1.57 1.33
C ALA A 26 12.27 -1.86 0.92
N ALA A 27 12.00 -1.84 -0.38
CA ALA A 27 10.66 -2.04 -0.89
C ALA A 27 10.24 -3.50 -0.67
N LEU A 28 9.15 -3.70 0.06
CA LEU A 28 8.45 -4.96 0.23
C LEU A 28 7.57 -5.18 -1.01
N ASP A 29 8.17 -5.69 -2.07
CA ASP A 29 7.47 -6.05 -3.31
C ASP A 29 6.61 -7.30 -3.07
N VAL A 30 5.29 -7.15 -3.18
CA VAL A 30 4.31 -8.22 -2.97
C VAL A 30 4.53 -9.44 -3.89
N THR A 31 5.20 -9.27 -5.02
CA THR A 31 5.52 -10.35 -5.97
C THR A 31 6.85 -11.03 -5.72
N SER A 32 7.67 -10.52 -4.79
CA SER A 32 8.93 -11.14 -4.41
C SER A 32 8.73 -12.58 -3.91
N ALA A 33 9.78 -13.40 -3.99
CA ALA A 33 9.75 -14.79 -3.51
C ALA A 33 9.31 -14.93 -2.04
N LYS A 34 9.46 -13.88 -1.23
CA LYS A 34 9.03 -13.85 0.17
C LYS A 34 7.51 -13.79 0.33
N TYR A 35 6.83 -13.02 -0.52
CA TYR A 35 5.38 -12.76 -0.41
C TYR A 35 4.56 -13.56 -1.41
N GLY A 36 5.14 -13.91 -2.56
CA GLY A 36 4.59 -14.90 -3.51
C GLY A 36 3.39 -14.41 -4.33
N GLY A 37 3.09 -13.11 -4.32
CA GLY A 37 2.02 -12.53 -5.14
C GLY A 37 2.30 -12.72 -6.63
N LYS A 38 1.25 -12.97 -7.40
CA LYS A 38 1.33 -13.16 -8.86
C LYS A 38 0.25 -12.33 -9.55
N PRO A 39 0.53 -11.75 -10.72
CA PRO A 39 -0.50 -11.15 -11.56
C PRO A 39 -1.66 -12.13 -11.82
N ASP A 40 -2.85 -11.58 -12.01
CA ASP A 40 -4.11 -12.27 -12.30
C ASP A 40 -4.56 -13.31 -11.24
N SER A 41 -3.85 -13.36 -10.11
CA SER A 41 -4.10 -14.21 -8.96
C SER A 41 -4.53 -13.39 -7.74
N ASP A 42 -5.15 -14.04 -6.76
CA ASP A 42 -5.47 -13.40 -5.48
C ASP A 42 -4.18 -13.18 -4.67
N ILE A 43 -3.90 -11.92 -4.33
CA ILE A 43 -2.72 -11.52 -3.55
C ILE A 43 -3.06 -11.13 -2.12
N THR A 44 -4.27 -11.41 -1.62
CA THR A 44 -4.71 -11.03 -0.26
C THR A 44 -3.70 -11.47 0.80
N GLN A 45 -3.31 -12.75 0.80
CA GLN A 45 -2.32 -13.27 1.77
C GLN A 45 -0.92 -12.68 1.60
N ALA A 46 -0.52 -12.37 0.36
CA ALA A 46 0.78 -11.77 0.07
C ALA A 46 0.85 -10.34 0.63
N LEU A 47 -0.23 -9.57 0.47
CA LEU A 47 -0.36 -8.23 1.03
C LEU A 47 -0.46 -8.23 2.56
N GLU A 48 -1.21 -9.16 3.15
CA GLU A 48 -1.29 -9.29 4.61
C GLU A 48 0.08 -9.62 5.24
N LYS A 49 0.85 -10.51 4.61
CA LYS A 49 2.23 -10.82 5.04
C LYS A 49 3.14 -9.59 4.89
N ALA A 50 3.09 -8.89 3.76
CA ALA A 50 3.88 -7.68 3.54
C ALA A 50 3.51 -6.58 4.54
N TRP A 51 2.22 -6.40 4.85
CA TRP A 51 1.74 -5.48 5.87
C TRP A 51 2.23 -5.85 7.26
N THR A 52 2.13 -7.13 7.64
CA THR A 52 2.59 -7.61 8.95
C THR A 52 4.07 -7.30 9.16
N ASP A 53 4.90 -7.56 8.15
CA ASP A 53 6.33 -7.26 8.21
C ASP A 53 6.61 -5.76 8.27
N ALA A 54 5.94 -4.96 7.43
CA ALA A 54 6.08 -3.52 7.42
C ALA A 54 5.69 -2.91 8.78
N CYS A 55 4.59 -3.37 9.35
CA CYS A 55 4.05 -2.87 10.61
C CYS A 55 4.92 -3.24 11.82
N ALA A 56 5.61 -4.38 11.75
CA ALA A 56 6.57 -4.82 12.76
C ALA A 56 7.95 -4.15 12.66
N SER A 57 8.25 -3.48 11.54
CA SER A 57 9.52 -2.79 11.29
C SER A 57 9.70 -1.56 12.19
N THR A 58 10.88 -1.39 12.77
CA THR A 58 11.24 -0.21 13.57
C THR A 58 11.70 0.97 12.72
N THR A 59 11.81 0.80 11.41
CA THR A 59 12.14 1.86 10.46
C THR A 59 11.04 1.99 9.40
N PRO A 60 10.87 3.19 8.79
CA PRO A 60 9.88 3.38 7.76
C PRO A 60 9.98 2.33 6.65
N SER A 61 8.84 1.80 6.22
CA SER A 61 8.75 0.69 5.26
C SER A 61 7.92 1.09 4.04
N LYS A 62 8.17 0.46 2.90
CA LYS A 62 7.39 0.66 1.66
C LYS A 62 6.87 -0.66 1.15
N ILE A 63 5.56 -0.84 1.07
CA ILE A 63 4.92 -1.97 0.41
C ILE A 63 4.63 -1.55 -1.03
N VAL A 64 5.00 -2.39 -2.00
CA VAL A 64 4.81 -2.11 -3.43
C VAL A 64 3.91 -3.17 -4.05
N VAL A 65 2.80 -2.73 -4.64
CA VAL A 65 2.05 -3.49 -5.63
C VAL A 65 2.55 -3.04 -7.01
N PRO A 66 3.37 -3.85 -7.71
CA PRO A 66 3.97 -3.45 -8.97
C PRO A 66 2.92 -3.37 -10.08
N LYS A 67 3.35 -2.98 -11.30
CA LYS A 67 2.48 -2.97 -12.47
C LYS A 67 1.94 -4.37 -12.78
N GLY A 68 0.68 -4.43 -13.18
CA GLY A 68 -0.07 -5.67 -13.43
C GLY A 68 -1.48 -5.56 -12.86
N THR A 69 -2.33 -6.55 -13.14
CA THR A 69 -3.63 -6.69 -12.48
C THR A 69 -3.53 -7.77 -11.44
N PHE A 70 -4.04 -7.53 -10.24
CA PHE A 70 -4.00 -8.46 -9.12
C PHE A 70 -5.40 -8.55 -8.52
N LYS A 71 -5.90 -9.77 -8.33
CA LYS A 71 -7.15 -9.96 -7.60
C LYS A 71 -6.86 -9.68 -6.13
N PHE A 72 -7.79 -9.01 -5.48
CA PHE A 72 -7.69 -8.71 -4.07
C PHE A 72 -9.07 -8.83 -3.46
N VAL A 73 -9.24 -9.86 -2.62
CA VAL A 73 -10.51 -10.09 -1.93
C VAL A 73 -10.77 -8.98 -0.92
N GLY A 74 -9.72 -8.43 -0.31
CA GLY A 74 -9.81 -7.33 0.63
C GLY A 74 -9.31 -7.72 2.02
N THR A 75 -8.92 -6.73 2.80
CA THR A 75 -8.56 -6.91 4.21
C THR A 75 -8.60 -5.55 4.94
N THR A 76 -8.61 -5.59 6.26
CA THR A 76 -8.36 -4.42 7.08
C THR A 76 -6.93 -4.49 7.62
N PHE A 77 -6.08 -3.61 7.11
CA PHE A 77 -4.72 -3.40 7.55
C PHE A 77 -4.71 -2.64 8.90
N LYS A 78 -4.41 -3.37 9.98
CA LYS A 78 -4.45 -2.84 11.35
C LYS A 78 -3.08 -2.37 11.81
N GLY A 79 -3.06 -1.28 12.56
CA GLY A 79 -1.97 -0.89 13.45
C GLY A 79 -2.27 -1.24 14.92
N PRO A 80 -1.55 -0.64 15.89
CA PRO A 80 -0.49 0.35 15.69
C PRO A 80 0.76 -0.28 15.06
N CYS A 81 1.38 0.45 14.13
CA CYS A 81 2.66 0.05 13.53
C CYS A 81 3.82 0.79 14.20
N LYS A 82 5.00 0.16 14.25
CA LYS A 82 6.16 0.72 14.96
C LYS A 82 6.82 1.88 14.21
N ALA A 83 6.57 2.01 12.91
CA ALA A 83 7.07 3.09 12.07
C ALA A 83 6.08 3.37 10.91
N ALA A 84 6.30 4.50 10.22
CA ALA A 84 5.51 4.90 9.06
C ALA A 84 5.57 3.88 7.92
N ILE A 85 4.44 3.70 7.21
CA ILE A 85 4.33 2.78 6.07
C ILE A 85 3.88 3.54 4.84
N GLU A 86 4.62 3.42 3.74
CA GLU A 86 4.14 3.78 2.42
C GLU A 86 3.51 2.56 1.74
N PHE A 87 2.21 2.61 1.44
CA PHE A 87 1.50 1.63 0.64
C PHE A 87 1.43 2.16 -0.80
N GLN A 88 2.30 1.66 -1.68
CA GLN A 88 2.45 2.15 -3.04
C GLN A 88 1.78 1.21 -4.04
N VAL A 89 0.76 1.69 -4.74
CA VAL A 89 0.06 0.93 -5.79
C VAL A 89 0.46 1.46 -7.17
N GLN A 90 1.17 0.64 -7.94
CA GLN A 90 1.56 0.92 -9.32
C GLN A 90 0.70 0.16 -10.34
N GLY A 91 0.14 -0.99 -9.97
CA GLY A 91 -0.77 -1.79 -10.79
C GLY A 91 -2.25 -1.57 -10.46
N THR A 92 -3.06 -2.58 -10.75
CA THR A 92 -4.50 -2.60 -10.47
C THR A 92 -4.79 -3.63 -9.40
N LEU A 93 -5.35 -3.21 -8.28
CA LEU A 93 -6.03 -4.12 -7.35
C LEU A 93 -7.47 -4.24 -7.80
N GLN A 94 -7.96 -5.45 -8.01
CA GLN A 94 -9.30 -5.72 -8.52
C GLN A 94 -10.10 -6.52 -7.50
N ALA A 95 -11.24 -5.97 -7.08
CA ALA A 95 -12.19 -6.62 -6.19
C ALA A 95 -12.86 -7.82 -6.88
N PRO A 96 -13.36 -8.82 -6.12
CA PRO A 96 -14.28 -9.80 -6.66
C PRO A 96 -15.58 -9.13 -7.14
N VAL A 97 -16.14 -9.63 -8.24
CA VAL A 97 -17.44 -9.16 -8.75
C VAL A 97 -18.57 -9.51 -7.77
N ASP A 98 -18.47 -10.69 -7.17
CA ASP A 98 -19.38 -11.20 -6.16
C ASP A 98 -18.99 -10.66 -4.78
N GLY A 99 -19.77 -9.69 -4.30
CA GLY A 99 -19.56 -9.03 -3.01
C GLY A 99 -19.64 -9.97 -1.80
N SER A 100 -20.23 -11.17 -1.93
CA SER A 100 -20.24 -12.15 -0.84
C SER A 100 -18.84 -12.68 -0.48
N GLN A 101 -17.88 -12.51 -1.39
CA GLN A 101 -16.47 -12.86 -1.18
C GLN A 101 -15.72 -11.79 -0.40
N LEU A 102 -16.22 -10.55 -0.36
CA LEU A 102 -15.57 -9.47 0.37
C LEU A 102 -15.56 -9.73 1.88
N PRO A 103 -14.61 -9.14 2.63
CA PRO A 103 -14.61 -9.18 4.07
C PRO A 103 -15.97 -8.74 4.64
N LYS A 104 -16.41 -9.42 5.71
CA LYS A 104 -17.68 -9.14 6.38
C LYS A 104 -17.76 -7.73 7.01
N ASP A 105 -16.65 -7.03 7.10
CA ASP A 105 -16.51 -5.72 7.76
C ASP A 105 -17.03 -4.54 6.91
N ASP A 106 -18.00 -4.80 6.01
CA ASP A 106 -18.60 -3.86 5.07
C ASP A 106 -17.56 -3.03 4.27
N THR A 107 -16.33 -3.50 4.16
CA THR A 107 -15.19 -2.75 3.61
C THR A 107 -14.30 -3.68 2.79
N TRP A 108 -13.97 -3.29 1.57
CA TRP A 108 -13.00 -4.00 0.74
C TRP A 108 -11.57 -3.78 1.24
N ILE A 109 -11.12 -2.53 1.37
CA ILE A 109 -9.77 -2.20 1.87
C ILE A 109 -9.87 -1.26 3.06
N GLY A 110 -9.47 -1.72 4.23
CA GLY A 110 -9.44 -0.92 5.45
C GLY A 110 -8.02 -0.58 5.89
N PHE A 111 -7.83 0.62 6.42
CA PHE A 111 -6.69 0.97 7.27
C PHE A 111 -7.21 1.42 8.62
N ASP A 112 -6.73 0.82 9.70
CA ASP A 112 -7.32 0.96 11.03
C ASP A 112 -6.25 1.18 12.11
N HIS A 113 -6.36 2.28 12.88
CA HIS A 113 -5.44 2.68 13.95
C HIS A 113 -3.96 2.74 13.49
N VAL A 114 -3.69 3.44 12.38
CA VAL A 114 -2.34 3.58 11.80
C VAL A 114 -1.83 5.01 11.93
N ASP A 115 -0.63 5.17 12.47
CA ASP A 115 0.11 6.42 12.45
C ASP A 115 1.15 6.42 11.32
N GLY A 116 1.17 7.47 10.51
CA GLY A 116 2.14 7.63 9.43
C GLY A 116 1.90 6.77 8.17
N LEU A 117 0.65 6.53 7.79
CA LEU A 117 0.33 5.88 6.50
C LEU A 117 0.55 6.87 5.33
N THR A 118 1.27 6.46 4.30
CA THR A 118 1.29 7.15 3.00
C THR A 118 0.72 6.23 1.93
N LEU A 119 -0.45 6.55 1.38
CA LEU A 119 -0.97 5.89 0.19
C LEU A 119 -0.44 6.61 -1.06
N SER A 120 0.31 5.91 -1.91
CA SER A 120 0.98 6.53 -3.07
C SER A 120 0.89 5.66 -4.32
N GLY A 121 1.41 6.19 -5.43
CA GLY A 121 1.49 5.50 -6.72
C GLY A 121 0.50 6.06 -7.74
N GLY A 122 0.47 5.44 -8.93
CA GLY A 122 -0.40 5.84 -10.05
C GLY A 122 -1.31 4.69 -10.53
N GLY A 123 -1.46 3.66 -9.70
CA GLY A 123 -2.26 2.47 -9.97
C GLY A 123 -3.76 2.68 -9.71
N THR A 124 -4.53 1.59 -9.72
CA THR A 124 -6.00 1.62 -9.69
C THR A 124 -6.56 0.69 -8.61
N PHE A 125 -7.59 1.17 -7.91
CA PHE A 125 -8.44 0.37 -7.03
C PHE A 125 -9.75 0.08 -7.77
N ASP A 126 -9.80 -1.04 -8.48
CA ASP A 126 -10.95 -1.46 -9.27
C ASP A 126 -11.95 -2.25 -8.42
N GLY A 127 -12.90 -1.54 -7.82
CA GLY A 127 -13.96 -2.13 -6.99
C GLY A 127 -15.04 -2.91 -7.74
N GLN A 128 -14.94 -3.08 -9.07
CA GLN A 128 -15.88 -3.85 -9.90
C GLN A 128 -17.37 -3.44 -9.81
N GLY A 129 -17.65 -2.23 -9.32
CA GLY A 129 -19.00 -1.78 -9.00
C GLY A 129 -20.04 -1.85 -10.12
N ALA A 130 -19.64 -1.62 -11.37
CA ALA A 130 -20.54 -1.72 -12.52
C ALA A 130 -21.07 -3.16 -12.76
N GLN A 131 -20.24 -4.17 -12.51
CA GLN A 131 -20.66 -5.57 -12.62
C GLN A 131 -21.45 -5.99 -11.38
N SER A 132 -21.01 -5.57 -10.19
CA SER A 132 -21.74 -5.82 -8.94
C SER A 132 -23.16 -5.22 -8.97
N TRP A 133 -23.36 -4.07 -9.65
CA TRP A 133 -24.68 -3.45 -9.78
C TRP A 133 -25.64 -4.22 -10.70
N LYS A 134 -25.15 -4.89 -11.76
CA LYS A 134 -26.01 -5.71 -12.62
C LYS A 134 -26.62 -6.89 -11.87
N ASN A 135 -25.92 -7.36 -10.85
CA ASN A 135 -26.34 -8.48 -10.00
C ASN A 135 -27.10 -8.01 -8.75
N ASN A 136 -27.37 -6.70 -8.63
CA ASN A 136 -28.08 -6.12 -7.49
C ASN A 136 -29.60 -6.27 -7.67
N ASP A 137 -30.26 -6.92 -6.71
CA ASP A 137 -31.71 -7.11 -6.65
C ASP A 137 -32.37 -6.34 -5.50
N CYS A 138 -31.69 -5.35 -4.91
CA CYS A 138 -32.16 -4.56 -3.75
C CYS A 138 -33.44 -3.77 -4.03
N ASN A 139 -33.81 -3.59 -5.29
CA ASN A 139 -35.11 -3.05 -5.69
C ASN A 139 -36.27 -4.05 -5.54
N LYS A 140 -35.98 -5.34 -5.37
CA LYS A 140 -36.93 -6.45 -5.25
C LYS A 140 -36.81 -7.17 -3.90
N ASN A 141 -35.61 -7.19 -3.31
CA ASN A 141 -35.31 -7.92 -2.10
C ASN A 141 -35.14 -7.00 -0.88
N ARG A 142 -36.09 -7.08 0.07
CA ARG A 142 -36.04 -6.31 1.33
C ARG A 142 -34.90 -6.74 2.27
N ALA A 143 -34.31 -7.92 2.06
CA ALA A 143 -33.17 -8.43 2.80
C ALA A 143 -31.83 -8.16 2.09
N CYS A 144 -31.82 -7.29 1.08
CA CYS A 144 -30.58 -6.84 0.45
C CYS A 144 -29.64 -6.23 1.50
N LYS A 145 -28.42 -6.75 1.56
CA LYS A 145 -27.36 -6.21 2.41
C LYS A 145 -26.75 -4.98 1.75
N THR A 146 -26.50 -3.97 2.58
CA THR A 146 -25.85 -2.72 2.19
C THR A 146 -24.48 -3.00 1.59
N LYS A 147 -24.08 -2.09 0.72
CA LYS A 147 -22.98 -2.21 -0.21
C LYS A 147 -21.66 -1.84 0.49
N HIS A 148 -20.58 -2.47 0.03
CA HIS A 148 -19.27 -2.48 0.71
C HIS A 148 -18.44 -1.20 0.46
N ILE A 149 -17.92 -0.55 1.48
CA ILE A 149 -17.00 0.58 1.32
C ILE A 149 -15.74 0.13 0.58
N ASN A 150 -15.38 0.79 -0.53
CA ASN A 150 -14.15 0.45 -1.27
C ASN A 150 -12.88 0.60 -0.41
N LEU A 151 -12.76 1.77 0.23
CA LEU A 151 -11.57 2.17 0.96
C LEU A 151 -12.00 2.89 2.24
N ARG A 152 -11.64 2.35 3.40
CA ARG A 152 -11.95 2.92 4.71
C ARG A 152 -10.66 3.31 5.43
N PHE A 153 -10.64 4.54 5.94
CA PHE A 153 -9.59 5.04 6.83
C PHE A 153 -10.22 5.28 8.20
N HIS A 154 -9.78 4.54 9.20
CA HIS A 154 -10.34 4.58 10.55
C HIS A 154 -9.22 4.83 11.57
N PHE A 155 -9.30 5.95 12.30
CA PHE A 155 -8.26 6.39 13.25
C PHE A 155 -6.85 6.45 12.65
N LEU A 156 -6.66 7.22 11.59
CA LEU A 156 -5.34 7.50 11.03
C LEU A 156 -4.79 8.83 11.53
N THR A 157 -3.50 8.86 11.91
CA THR A 157 -2.76 10.08 12.28
C THR A 157 -1.52 10.23 11.38
N ASN A 158 -1.04 11.47 11.19
CA ASN A 158 0.14 11.80 10.37
C ASN A 158 0.16 11.17 8.96
N SER A 159 -1.02 10.94 8.39
CA SER A 159 -1.18 10.15 7.17
C SER A 159 -1.42 11.01 5.93
N LYS A 160 -1.01 10.52 4.75
CA LYS A 160 -1.04 11.24 3.47
C LYS A 160 -1.53 10.35 2.34
N ILE A 161 -2.22 10.96 1.38
CA ILE A 161 -2.50 10.38 0.07
C ILE A 161 -1.76 11.22 -0.97
N LEU A 162 -0.87 10.60 -1.74
CA LEU A 162 -0.04 11.28 -2.74
C LEU A 162 -0.51 10.91 -4.15
N ASP A 163 -1.06 11.88 -4.87
CA ASP A 163 -1.38 11.74 -6.30
C ASP A 163 -0.19 12.24 -7.14
N ASN A 164 0.63 11.31 -7.64
CA ASN A 164 1.81 11.68 -8.42
C ASN A 164 1.56 11.75 -9.94
N THR A 165 0.36 11.44 -10.46
CA THR A 165 0.06 11.54 -11.91
C THR A 165 -1.44 11.45 -12.24
N GLN A 166 -2.30 12.41 -11.90
CA GLN A 166 -3.71 12.50 -12.41
C GLN A 166 -4.52 11.18 -12.46
N LYS A 167 -4.15 10.17 -11.65
CA LYS A 167 -4.57 8.77 -11.78
C LYS A 167 -4.55 8.03 -10.45
N ILE A 168 -4.77 8.74 -9.33
CA ILE A 168 -5.80 8.22 -8.40
C ILE A 168 -7.20 8.38 -9.05
N ALA A 169 -7.28 8.85 -10.29
CA ALA A 169 -8.42 8.76 -11.20
C ALA A 169 -8.76 7.31 -11.60
N LYS A 170 -9.27 6.57 -10.61
CA LYS A 170 -10.45 5.71 -10.65
C LYS A 170 -10.39 4.86 -9.39
N ILE A 171 -10.72 5.46 -8.24
CA ILE A 171 -11.68 4.75 -7.41
C ILE A 171 -12.90 4.68 -8.32
N SER A 172 -13.13 3.53 -8.98
CA SER A 172 -14.36 3.32 -9.71
C SER A 172 -15.45 3.24 -8.64
N THR A 173 -15.92 4.42 -8.23
CA THR A 173 -16.92 4.62 -7.19
C THR A 173 -18.24 4.12 -7.72
N SER A 174 -18.45 2.83 -7.59
CA SER A 174 -19.78 2.24 -7.56
C SER A 174 -19.78 1.14 -6.54
N ILE A 175 -19.43 1.50 -5.31
CA ILE A 175 -20.00 0.80 -4.17
C ILE A 175 -20.70 1.87 -3.34
N PHE A 176 -22.03 1.85 -3.43
CA PHE A 176 -22.95 2.65 -2.62
C PHE A 176 -23.38 1.86 -1.40
#